data_AF-A0A914K9U2-F1
#
_entry.id   AF-A0A914K9U2-F1
#
_cell.length_a   1.000
_cell.length_b   1.000
_cell.length_c   1.000
_cell.angle_alpha   90.00
_cell.angle_beta   90.00
_cell.angle_gamma   90.00
#
_symmetry.space_group_name_H-M   'P 1'
#
loop_
_entity.id
_entity.type
_entity.pdbx_description
1 polymer ?
#
loop_
_entity_poly.entity_id
_entity_poly.type
_entity_poly.pdbx_seq_one_letter_code
_entity_poly.pdbx_strand_id
1 'polypeptide(L)'
;MGPNFVVFLCQKYGYRPLPSEILSSELEILKRTLKEQQDDIQVLDTWYLEDLNAVPSQFILQPISSILINFNNKRIPKLQEQDARSWWSIESKIQQLLRKGARLCYEKGYFTYEQMHNYFMSVTEREVIHGILKANHPNDHCLLIHGILKANHPNDHCLCYVRHIQNININQTNTASKFTDIVSKQINVEAQKLLATLRDERVPSKLCAKNIRRSTVEWSGREGMDIHAHENYLKEFCKDFYSSITAMVDSAMRKYDKYRDESFCEILQHLYNGKIGAEMFFGRIEELLVARDYLQSKNNLPLIFYGENGCGKTSIMAKIATECREWMTDAVEPVLILRFLGTSPDSSSISPLLNSLCEQVGILWIIHVKNDFRLHKIILQC
;
A
#
# COMPACT_ATOMS: atom_id res chain seq x y z
N MET A 1 2.50 -17.00 -0.21
CA MET A 1 1.77 -15.77 0.18
C MET A 1 0.33 -16.06 0.51
N GLY A 2 0.09 -16.33 1.79
CA GLY A 2 -1.26 -16.56 2.33
C GLY A 2 -2.10 -15.28 2.35
N PRO A 3 -2.97 -15.10 3.35
CA PRO A 3 -3.83 -13.93 3.41
C PRO A 3 -2.99 -12.66 3.45
N ASN A 4 -3.26 -11.75 2.52
CA ASN A 4 -2.59 -10.45 2.44
C ASN A 4 -3.40 -9.35 3.12
N PHE A 5 -4.72 -9.56 3.30
CA PHE A 5 -5.59 -8.55 3.90
C PHE A 5 -6.81 -9.18 4.56
N VAL A 6 -7.06 -8.86 5.83
CA VAL A 6 -8.28 -9.25 6.54
C VAL A 6 -8.93 -8.01 7.13
N VAL A 7 -10.19 -7.77 6.81
CA VAL A 7 -10.92 -6.61 7.30
C VAL A 7 -12.06 -7.01 8.23
N PHE A 8 -12.24 -6.21 9.28
CA PHE A 8 -13.38 -6.27 10.18
C PHE A 8 -14.30 -5.07 9.93
N LEU A 9 -15.43 -5.29 9.26
CA LEU A 9 -16.43 -4.25 8.97
C LEU A 9 -17.65 -4.43 9.88
N CYS A 10 -17.55 -3.87 11.08
CA CYS A 10 -18.61 -3.94 12.10
C CYS A 10 -19.58 -2.75 11.99
N GLN A 11 -19.75 -1.94 13.04
CA GLN A 11 -20.73 -0.84 13.12
C GLN A 11 -20.11 0.54 13.36
N LYS A 12 -18.77 0.59 13.38
CA LYS A 12 -18.00 1.83 13.44
C LYS A 12 -17.31 2.03 12.10
N TYR A 13 -17.64 3.12 11.44
CA TYR A 13 -16.98 3.56 10.22
C TYR A 13 -15.55 4.05 10.50
N GLY A 14 -15.37 4.71 11.65
CA GLY A 14 -14.06 5.03 12.20
C GLY A 14 -13.62 6.47 11.96
N TYR A 15 -12.38 6.74 12.37
CA TYR A 15 -11.79 8.07 12.29
C TYR A 15 -11.60 8.50 10.83
N ARG A 16 -11.90 9.77 10.57
CA ARG A 16 -11.85 10.41 9.25
C ARG A 16 -10.86 11.57 9.34
N PRO A 17 -9.55 11.31 9.11
CA PRO A 17 -8.49 12.27 9.40
C PRO A 17 -8.58 13.50 8.49
N LEU A 18 -8.02 14.61 8.97
CA LEU A 18 -7.68 15.73 8.09
C LEU A 18 -6.65 15.25 7.04
N PRO A 19 -6.77 15.66 5.77
CA PRO A 19 -5.72 15.42 4.78
C PRO A 19 -4.42 16.10 5.23
N SER A 20 -3.32 15.35 5.27
CA SER A 20 -1.99 15.94 5.55
C SER A 20 -1.52 16.83 4.42
N GLU A 21 -1.97 16.54 3.19
CA GLU A 21 -1.58 17.21 1.95
C GLU A 21 -2.82 17.41 1.09
N ILE A 22 -2.95 18.58 0.47
CA ILE A 22 -4.03 18.93 -0.45
C ILE A 22 -3.40 19.71 -1.61
N LEU A 23 -3.69 19.33 -2.85
CA LEU A 23 -3.20 20.07 -4.03
C LEU A 23 -3.55 21.56 -3.93
N SER A 24 -2.64 22.45 -4.35
CA SER A 24 -2.89 23.91 -4.30
C SER A 24 -4.15 24.30 -5.06
N SER A 25 -4.32 23.75 -6.27
CA SER A 25 -5.52 23.98 -7.08
C SER A 25 -6.80 23.52 -6.38
N GLU A 26 -6.74 22.45 -5.59
CA GLU A 26 -7.88 21.89 -4.89
C GLU A 26 -8.27 22.72 -3.66
N LEU A 27 -7.29 23.07 -2.81
CA LEU A 27 -7.55 23.85 -1.60
C LEU A 27 -7.99 25.29 -1.94
N GLU A 28 -7.46 25.90 -2.99
CA GLU A 28 -7.88 27.25 -3.39
C GLU A 28 -9.34 27.29 -3.88
N ILE A 29 -9.78 26.27 -4.62
CA ILE A 29 -11.19 26.14 -5.03
C ILE A 29 -12.09 25.95 -3.81
N LEU A 30 -11.66 25.14 -2.82
CA LEU A 30 -12.38 24.98 -1.56
C LEU A 30 -12.52 26.30 -0.81
N LYS A 31 -11.41 27.01 -0.61
CA LYS A 31 -11.37 28.32 0.07
C LYS A 31 -12.27 29.34 -0.61
N ARG A 32 -12.22 29.41 -1.95
CA ARG A 32 -13.08 30.30 -2.75
C ARG A 32 -14.56 29.97 -2.55
N THR A 33 -14.92 28.69 -2.65
CA THR A 33 -16.30 28.22 -2.51
C THR A 33 -16.85 28.48 -1.10
N LEU A 34 -16.02 28.33 -0.06
CA LEU A 34 -16.38 28.64 1.33
C LEU A 34 -16.55 30.15 1.55
N LYS A 35 -15.66 30.98 1.00
CA LYS A 35 -15.79 32.45 1.04
C LYS A 35 -17.08 32.95 0.39
N GLU A 36 -17.48 32.35 -0.74
CA GLU A 36 -18.77 32.66 -1.39
C GLU A 36 -19.99 32.34 -0.50
N GLN A 37 -19.84 31.41 0.45
CA GLN A 37 -20.86 31.08 1.45
C GLN A 37 -20.68 31.86 2.77
N GLN A 38 -19.81 32.88 2.79
CA GLN A 38 -19.49 33.70 3.96
C GLN A 38 -18.91 32.90 5.15
N ASP A 39 -18.29 31.75 4.89
CA ASP A 39 -17.58 31.00 5.91
C ASP A 39 -16.24 31.67 6.25
N ASP A 40 -15.89 31.66 7.55
CA ASP A 40 -14.56 32.07 8.02
C ASP A 40 -13.54 30.95 7.77
N ILE A 41 -12.65 31.20 6.79
CA ILE A 41 -11.60 30.26 6.39
C ILE A 41 -10.24 30.53 7.04
N GLN A 42 -10.10 31.50 7.96
CA GLN A 42 -8.80 31.87 8.54
C GLN A 42 -8.09 30.68 9.19
N VAL A 43 -8.86 29.73 9.74
CA VAL A 43 -8.32 28.50 10.32
C VAL A 43 -7.63 27.62 9.27
N LEU A 44 -8.11 27.60 8.01
CA LEU A 44 -7.46 26.87 6.92
C LEU A 44 -6.16 27.55 6.53
N ASP A 45 -6.16 28.88 6.39
CA ASP A 45 -4.96 29.67 6.08
C ASP A 45 -3.89 29.56 7.18
N THR A 46 -4.32 29.40 8.43
CA THR A 46 -3.42 29.22 9.57
C THR A 46 -2.80 27.83 9.59
N TRP A 47 -3.54 26.78 9.26
CA TRP A 47 -3.10 25.39 9.47
C TRP A 47 -2.56 24.69 8.23
N TYR A 48 -2.84 25.20 7.03
CA TYR A 48 -2.32 24.67 5.78
C TYR A 48 -1.37 25.67 5.12
N LEU A 49 -0.09 25.30 4.97
CA LEU A 49 0.93 26.12 4.31
C LEU A 49 1.28 25.54 2.95
N GLU A 50 1.43 26.41 1.95
CA GLU A 50 1.79 26.01 0.60
C GLU A 50 3.27 25.61 0.50
N ASP A 51 3.52 24.40 0.03
CA ASP A 51 4.83 23.93 -0.40
C ASP A 51 4.96 24.08 -1.93
N LEU A 52 5.69 25.11 -2.33
CA LEU A 52 6.01 25.40 -3.73
C LEU A 52 7.15 24.53 -4.28
N ASN A 53 7.82 23.73 -3.44
CA ASN A 53 8.86 22.81 -3.89
C ASN A 53 8.28 21.51 -4.44
N ALA A 54 7.05 21.18 -4.07
CA ALA A 54 6.30 20.07 -4.65
C ALA A 54 5.84 20.42 -6.08
N VAL A 55 5.88 19.43 -6.99
CA VAL A 55 5.43 19.59 -8.37
C VAL A 55 4.42 18.47 -8.69
N PRO A 56 3.10 18.77 -8.78
CA PRO A 56 2.47 20.09 -8.59
C PRO A 56 2.52 20.57 -7.13
N SER A 57 2.38 21.88 -6.93
CA SER A 57 2.39 22.49 -5.59
C SER A 57 1.21 21.99 -4.74
N GLN A 58 1.45 21.93 -3.43
CA GLN A 58 0.47 21.40 -2.48
C GLN A 58 0.53 22.14 -1.15
N PHE A 59 -0.60 22.20 -0.45
CA PHE A 59 -0.68 22.67 0.92
C PHE A 59 -0.48 21.52 1.90
N ILE A 60 0.38 21.75 2.90
CA ILE A 60 0.73 20.80 3.95
C ILE A 60 0.09 21.23 5.27
N LEU A 61 -0.56 20.29 5.95
CA LEU A 61 -1.06 20.50 7.31
C LEU A 61 0.11 20.66 8.28
N GLN A 62 0.15 21.77 9.00
CA GLN A 62 1.21 22.07 9.94
C GLN A 62 1.22 21.10 11.14
N PRO A 63 2.39 20.74 11.70
CA PRO A 63 2.47 20.00 12.95
C PRO A 63 1.75 20.74 14.08
N ILE A 64 0.97 20.04 14.90
CA ILE A 64 0.17 20.66 15.98
C ILE A 64 1.03 21.55 16.88
N SER A 65 2.23 21.08 17.24
CA SER A 65 3.17 21.78 18.11
C SER A 65 3.86 23.00 17.48
N SER A 66 3.68 23.26 16.18
CA SER A 66 4.19 24.48 15.54
C SER A 66 3.41 25.73 15.99
N ILE A 67 2.14 25.56 16.32
CA ILE A 67 1.24 26.64 16.77
C ILE A 67 0.86 26.43 18.25
N LEU A 68 0.49 25.21 18.62
CA LEU A 68 0.13 24.84 20.00
C LEU A 68 1.34 24.22 20.71
N ILE A 69 2.25 25.10 21.14
CA ILE A 69 3.59 24.74 21.63
C ILE A 69 3.60 23.74 22.80
N ASN A 70 2.54 23.71 23.62
CA ASN A 70 2.44 22.82 24.78
C ASN A 70 1.70 21.52 24.49
N PHE A 71 1.22 21.28 23.27
CA PHE A 71 0.46 20.07 22.93
C PHE A 71 1.18 18.76 23.29
N ASN A 72 2.52 18.75 23.15
CA ASN A 72 3.38 17.61 23.51
C ASN A 72 4.14 17.81 24.84
N ASN A 73 3.84 18.87 25.61
CA ASN A 73 4.56 19.22 26.82
C ASN A 73 4.12 18.38 28.04
N LYS A 74 4.68 17.16 28.14
CA LYS A 74 4.43 16.26 29.28
C LYS A 74 4.91 16.79 30.64
N ARG A 75 5.74 17.85 30.66
CA ARG A 75 6.27 18.43 31.91
C ARG A 75 5.25 19.32 32.60
N ILE A 76 4.31 19.90 31.86
CA ILE A 76 3.28 20.80 32.40
C ILE A 76 1.89 20.32 31.95
N PRO A 77 1.28 19.35 32.66
CA PRO A 77 0.02 18.71 32.25
C PRO A 77 -1.13 19.69 32.01
N LYS A 78 -1.21 20.79 32.78
CA LYS A 78 -2.27 21.81 32.63
C LYS A 78 -2.21 22.52 31.28
N LEU A 79 -1.01 22.93 30.85
CA LEU A 79 -0.83 23.60 29.55
C LEU A 79 -1.03 22.61 28.40
N GLN A 80 -0.58 21.37 28.58
CA GLN A 80 -0.83 20.30 27.62
C GLN A 80 -2.33 20.05 27.41
N GLU A 81 -3.10 19.98 28.49
CA GLU A 81 -4.55 19.77 28.43
C GLU A 81 -5.26 20.94 27.75
N GLN A 82 -4.84 22.18 28.02
CA GLN A 82 -5.38 23.39 27.38
C GLN A 82 -5.15 23.38 25.87
N ASP A 83 -3.92 23.08 25.43
CA ASP A 83 -3.58 23.01 24.01
C ASP A 83 -4.28 21.82 23.34
N ALA A 84 -4.40 20.68 24.01
CA ALA A 84 -5.14 19.53 23.50
C ALA A 84 -6.62 19.86 23.27
N ARG A 85 -7.29 20.51 24.22
CA ARG A 85 -8.68 20.96 24.06
C ARG A 85 -8.83 21.94 22.91
N SER A 86 -7.88 22.87 22.77
CA SER A 86 -7.84 23.85 21.68
C SER A 86 -7.71 23.16 20.33
N TRP A 87 -6.80 22.19 20.21
CA TRP A 87 -6.62 21.39 19.00
C TRP A 87 -7.90 20.67 18.59
N TRP A 88 -8.57 19.96 19.50
CA TRP A 88 -9.80 19.23 19.15
C TRP A 88 -10.93 20.14 18.65
N SER A 89 -11.01 21.36 19.18
CA SER A 89 -11.94 22.38 18.68
C SER A 89 -11.57 22.85 17.28
N ILE A 90 -10.29 23.14 17.06
CA ILE A 90 -9.73 23.57 15.77
C ILE A 90 -9.88 22.48 14.70
N GLU A 91 -9.50 21.24 15.00
CA GLU A 91 -9.59 20.09 14.11
C GLU A 91 -11.02 19.86 13.65
N SER A 92 -11.99 19.95 14.57
CA SER A 92 -13.42 19.88 14.25
C SER A 92 -13.85 20.99 13.29
N LYS A 93 -13.40 22.25 13.51
CA LYS A 93 -13.71 23.38 12.62
C LYS A 93 -13.11 23.18 11.22
N ILE A 94 -11.84 22.78 11.14
CA ILE A 94 -11.16 22.49 9.85
C ILE A 94 -11.91 21.36 9.13
N GLN A 95 -12.23 20.28 9.82
CA GLN A 95 -12.91 19.12 9.25
C GLN A 95 -14.29 19.49 8.70
N GLN A 96 -15.05 20.30 9.44
CA GLN A 96 -16.36 20.80 8.99
C GLN A 96 -16.24 21.69 7.75
N LEU A 97 -15.27 22.61 7.72
CA LEU A 97 -15.03 23.48 6.57
C LEU A 97 -14.62 22.68 5.33
N LEU A 98 -13.66 21.77 5.45
CA LEU A 98 -13.21 20.95 4.33
C LEU A 98 -14.34 20.07 3.77
N ARG A 99 -15.13 19.40 4.63
CA ARG A 99 -16.29 18.61 4.18
C ARG A 99 -17.38 19.46 3.55
N LYS A 100 -17.68 20.63 4.13
CA LYS A 100 -18.65 21.57 3.55
C LYS A 100 -18.18 22.04 2.18
N GLY A 101 -16.93 22.50 2.09
CA GLY A 101 -16.30 22.94 0.85
C GLY A 101 -16.32 21.86 -0.22
N ALA A 102 -15.88 20.64 0.12
CA ALA A 102 -15.80 19.53 -0.83
C ALA A 102 -17.18 19.15 -1.41
N ARG A 103 -18.21 19.12 -0.57
CA ARG A 103 -19.59 18.90 -1.01
C ARG A 103 -20.09 20.01 -1.93
N LEU A 104 -19.86 21.28 -1.58
CA LEU A 104 -20.25 22.41 -2.44
C LEU A 104 -19.50 22.42 -3.77
N CYS A 105 -18.20 22.07 -3.76
CA CYS A 105 -17.41 21.93 -4.99
C CYS A 105 -17.93 20.81 -5.88
N TYR A 106 -18.39 19.70 -5.30
CA TYR A 106 -19.04 18.62 -6.05
C TYR A 106 -20.38 19.06 -6.65
N GLU A 107 -21.23 19.71 -5.85
CA GLU A 107 -22.53 20.23 -6.31
C GLU A 107 -22.38 21.26 -7.44
N LYS A 108 -21.30 22.06 -7.43
CA LYS A 108 -20.95 23.02 -8.48
C LYS A 108 -20.20 22.41 -9.68
N GLY A 109 -19.89 21.12 -9.65
CA GLY A 109 -19.17 20.43 -10.72
C GLY A 109 -17.66 20.69 -10.79
N TYR A 110 -17.06 21.32 -9.77
CA TYR A 110 -15.62 21.50 -9.69
C TYR A 110 -14.89 20.22 -9.27
N PHE A 111 -15.52 19.40 -8.43
CA PHE A 111 -14.98 18.11 -7.99
C PHE A 111 -15.75 16.96 -8.61
N THR A 112 -15.03 15.86 -8.88
CA THR A 112 -15.64 14.54 -9.07
C THR A 112 -16.14 13.98 -7.73
N TYR A 113 -16.96 12.93 -7.78
CA TYR A 113 -17.41 12.24 -6.57
C TYR A 113 -16.22 11.68 -5.76
N GLU A 114 -15.19 11.12 -6.41
CA GLU A 114 -14.02 10.57 -5.72
C GLU A 114 -13.22 11.66 -4.99
N GLN A 115 -12.98 12.81 -5.65
CA GLN A 115 -12.32 13.96 -5.02
C GLN A 115 -13.08 14.47 -3.80
N MET A 116 -14.41 14.60 -3.91
CA MET A 116 -15.23 14.99 -2.77
C MET A 116 -15.17 13.95 -1.64
N HIS A 117 -15.35 12.67 -1.98
CA HIS A 117 -15.40 11.57 -1.03
C HIS A 117 -14.10 11.40 -0.24
N ASN A 118 -12.94 11.79 -0.79
CA ASN A 118 -11.65 11.79 -0.08
C ASN A 118 -11.68 12.57 1.25
N TYR A 119 -12.53 13.59 1.39
CA TYR A 119 -12.72 14.38 2.62
C TYR A 119 -13.67 13.73 3.65
N PHE A 120 -14.39 12.68 3.24
CA PHE A 120 -15.34 11.93 4.06
C PHE A 120 -14.86 10.51 4.39
N MET A 121 -13.82 10.04 3.70
CA MET A 121 -13.25 8.71 3.81
C MET A 121 -12.65 8.45 5.19
N SER A 122 -12.95 7.30 5.80
CA SER A 122 -12.30 6.86 7.04
C SER A 122 -10.97 6.16 6.75
N VAL A 123 -10.13 6.02 7.78
CA VAL A 123 -8.90 5.20 7.67
C VAL A 123 -9.27 3.78 7.25
N THR A 124 -10.28 3.17 7.87
CA THR A 124 -10.76 1.83 7.51
C THR A 124 -11.16 1.74 6.04
N GLU A 125 -11.88 2.73 5.51
CA GLU A 125 -12.24 2.74 4.09
C GLU A 125 -11.00 2.84 3.19
N ARG A 126 -10.01 3.69 3.53
CA ARG A 126 -8.74 3.78 2.79
C ARG A 126 -8.05 2.43 2.72
N GLU A 127 -7.94 1.73 3.84
CA GLU A 127 -7.33 0.39 3.89
C GLU A 127 -8.11 -0.61 3.01
N VAL A 128 -9.44 -0.58 3.05
CA VAL A 128 -10.28 -1.47 2.21
C VAL A 128 -10.15 -1.15 0.72
N ILE A 129 -10.05 0.13 0.37
CA ILE A 129 -9.86 0.55 -1.02
C ILE A 129 -8.57 -0.06 -1.57
N HIS A 130 -7.45 0.07 -0.85
CA HIS A 130 -6.17 -0.48 -1.30
C HIS A 130 -6.13 -2.01 -1.22
N GLY A 131 -6.62 -2.59 -0.12
CA GLY A 131 -6.53 -4.03 0.14
C GLY A 131 -7.50 -4.90 -0.66
N ILE A 132 -8.67 -4.38 -1.03
CA ILE A 132 -9.74 -5.17 -1.70
C ILE A 132 -10.19 -4.52 -3.00
N LEU A 133 -10.52 -3.23 -3.00
CA LEU A 133 -11.26 -2.62 -4.12
C LEU A 133 -10.39 -2.26 -5.32
N LYS A 134 -9.15 -1.83 -5.07
CA LYS A 134 -8.14 -1.49 -6.08
C LYS A 134 -7.04 -2.54 -6.24
N ALA A 135 -7.10 -3.65 -5.49
CA ALA A 135 -6.10 -4.73 -5.52
C ALA A 135 -5.82 -5.34 -6.90
N ASN A 136 -6.69 -5.12 -7.90
CA ASN A 136 -6.54 -5.62 -9.27
C ASN A 136 -6.21 -4.51 -10.30
N HIS A 137 -5.92 -3.27 -9.87
CA HIS A 137 -5.71 -2.18 -10.81
C HIS A 137 -4.30 -2.27 -11.44
N PRO A 138 -4.16 -2.32 -12.78
CA PRO A 138 -2.86 -2.46 -13.45
C PRO A 138 -1.87 -1.33 -13.14
N ASN A 139 -2.38 -0.18 -12.69
CA ASN A 139 -1.63 1.07 -12.54
C ASN A 139 -1.49 1.54 -11.06
N ASP A 140 -1.93 0.77 -10.06
CA ASP A 140 -1.73 1.18 -8.66
C ASP A 140 -0.34 0.76 -8.17
N HIS A 141 0.60 1.70 -8.28
CA HIS A 141 1.98 1.58 -7.82
C HIS A 141 2.13 1.48 -6.29
N CYS A 142 1.05 1.59 -5.51
CA CYS A 142 1.11 1.68 -4.04
C CYS A 142 1.43 0.35 -3.32
N LEU A 143 1.58 -0.76 -4.06
CA LEU A 143 2.05 -2.06 -3.53
C LEU A 143 3.27 -2.61 -4.31
N LEU A 144 4.00 -1.77 -5.03
CA LEU A 144 5.25 -2.14 -5.72
C LEU A 144 6.47 -2.14 -4.79
N ILE A 145 6.37 -2.76 -3.62
CA ILE A 145 7.57 -3.25 -2.91
C ILE A 145 7.76 -4.76 -3.14
N HIS A 146 6.92 -5.42 -3.94
CA HIS A 146 7.09 -6.84 -4.31
C HIS A 146 6.78 -7.07 -5.79
N GLY A 147 7.61 -6.49 -6.67
CA GLY A 147 7.51 -6.53 -8.14
C GLY A 147 7.68 -7.90 -8.82
N ILE A 148 7.16 -8.99 -8.24
CA ILE A 148 7.13 -10.35 -8.85
C ILE A 148 5.69 -10.90 -8.99
N LEU A 149 4.67 -10.15 -8.55
CA LEU A 149 3.34 -10.73 -8.38
C LEU A 149 2.32 -9.97 -9.20
N LYS A 150 1.84 -10.60 -10.28
CA LYS A 150 0.54 -10.22 -10.85
C LYS A 150 -0.47 -10.15 -9.70
N ALA A 151 -1.18 -9.03 -9.61
CA ALA A 151 -2.33 -8.84 -8.74
C ALA A 151 -3.24 -10.08 -8.80
N ASN A 152 -3.16 -10.93 -7.80
CA ASN A 152 -4.07 -12.06 -7.67
C ASN A 152 -5.42 -11.50 -7.24
N HIS A 153 -6.50 -12.03 -7.80
CA HIS A 153 -7.86 -11.62 -7.46
C HIS A 153 -8.04 -11.60 -5.93
N PRO A 154 -8.68 -10.58 -5.32
CA PRO A 154 -8.86 -10.48 -3.86
C PRO A 154 -9.50 -11.72 -3.22
N ASN A 155 -10.15 -12.57 -4.01
CA ASN A 155 -10.75 -13.82 -3.54
C ASN A 155 -9.73 -14.90 -3.16
N ASP A 156 -8.47 -14.75 -3.58
CA ASP A 156 -7.42 -15.70 -3.25
C ASP A 156 -6.77 -15.41 -1.89
N HIS A 157 -6.80 -14.14 -1.44
CA HIS A 157 -5.96 -13.66 -0.34
C HIS A 157 -6.63 -12.68 0.62
N CYS A 158 -7.93 -12.38 0.45
CA CYS A 158 -8.66 -11.46 1.30
C CYS A 158 -9.84 -12.13 2.01
N LEU A 159 -10.08 -11.73 3.27
CA LEU A 159 -11.27 -12.07 4.05
C LEU A 159 -11.93 -10.83 4.61
N CYS A 160 -13.25 -10.89 4.76
CA CYS A 160 -14.05 -9.87 5.42
C CYS A 160 -14.90 -10.51 6.52
N TYR A 161 -14.76 -10.00 7.74
CA TYR A 161 -15.60 -10.36 8.87
C TYR A 161 -16.52 -9.19 9.21
N VAL A 162 -17.82 -9.45 9.24
CA VAL A 162 -18.86 -8.49 9.59
C VAL A 162 -19.53 -8.99 10.85
N ARG A 163 -19.44 -8.21 11.92
CA ARG A 163 -20.22 -8.43 13.15
C ARG A 163 -21.26 -7.34 13.29
N HIS A 164 -22.50 -7.75 13.49
CA HIS A 164 -23.61 -6.87 13.84
C HIS A 164 -23.98 -7.05 15.32
N ILE A 165 -23.75 -6.02 16.14
CA ILE A 165 -24.20 -5.93 17.53
C ILE A 165 -25.62 -5.34 17.60
N GLN A 166 -26.59 -6.11 18.06
CA GLN A 166 -27.96 -5.64 18.28
C GLN A 166 -28.05 -4.83 19.59
N ASN A 167 -29.03 -3.94 19.65
CA ASN A 167 -29.42 -3.22 20.88
C ASN A 167 -28.29 -2.45 21.58
N ILE A 168 -27.37 -1.83 20.82
CA ILE A 168 -26.28 -1.00 21.38
C ILE A 168 -26.88 0.08 22.30
N ASN A 169 -26.45 0.09 23.57
CA ASN A 169 -26.91 1.08 24.53
C ASN A 169 -26.16 2.43 24.37
N ILE A 170 -26.74 3.34 23.57
CA ILE A 170 -26.15 4.65 23.24
C ILE A 170 -26.03 5.56 24.48
N ASN A 171 -26.85 5.34 25.51
CA ASN A 171 -26.77 6.10 26.77
C ASN A 171 -25.41 5.91 27.46
N GLN A 172 -24.75 4.78 27.22
CA GLN A 172 -23.38 4.49 27.67
C GLN A 172 -22.36 5.03 26.65
N THR A 173 -22.38 6.33 26.37
CA THR A 173 -21.65 6.94 25.24
C THR A 173 -20.14 6.61 25.22
N ASN A 174 -19.48 6.55 26.38
CA ASN A 174 -18.05 6.20 26.47
C ASN A 174 -17.75 4.79 25.96
N THR A 175 -18.65 3.82 26.22
CA THR A 175 -18.51 2.44 25.75
C THR A 175 -19.04 2.32 24.32
N ALA A 176 -20.25 2.83 24.05
CA ALA A 176 -20.91 2.73 22.75
C ALA A 176 -20.07 3.36 21.62
N SER A 177 -19.37 4.46 21.88
CA SER A 177 -18.48 5.11 20.92
C SER A 177 -17.28 4.24 20.47
N LYS A 178 -16.96 3.16 21.20
CA LYS A 178 -15.98 2.15 20.77
C LYS A 178 -16.53 1.27 19.63
N PHE A 179 -17.84 1.11 19.53
CA PHE A 179 -18.51 0.17 18.61
C PHE A 179 -19.30 0.85 17.50
N THR A 180 -19.70 2.11 17.67
CA THR A 180 -20.40 2.90 16.65
C THR A 180 -19.99 4.38 16.71
N ASP A 181 -20.11 5.10 15.61
CA ASP A 181 -19.79 6.53 15.56
C ASP A 181 -20.91 7.36 16.21
N ILE A 182 -20.56 8.13 17.24
CA ILE A 182 -21.51 8.96 18.00
C ILE A 182 -21.10 10.43 17.89
N VAL A 183 -22.06 11.29 17.58
CA VAL A 183 -21.92 12.75 17.59
C VAL A 183 -23.07 13.34 18.39
N SER A 184 -22.79 14.25 19.32
CA SER A 184 -23.81 14.88 20.17
C SER A 184 -24.76 13.89 20.85
N LYS A 185 -24.21 12.79 21.39
CA LYS A 185 -24.93 11.66 22.04
C LYS A 185 -25.93 10.92 21.13
N GLN A 186 -25.83 11.08 19.82
CA GLN A 186 -26.65 10.39 18.83
C GLN A 186 -25.76 9.63 17.84
N ILE A 187 -26.31 8.58 17.22
CA ILE A 187 -25.59 7.86 16.15
C ILE A 187 -25.33 8.81 14.99
N ASN A 188 -24.09 8.82 14.49
CA ASN A 188 -23.72 9.58 13.31
C ASN A 188 -24.29 8.90 12.05
N VAL A 189 -25.43 9.40 11.57
CA VAL A 189 -26.14 8.87 10.40
C VAL A 189 -25.30 8.89 9.12
N GLU A 190 -24.49 9.93 8.91
CA GLU A 190 -23.60 10.04 7.75
C GLU A 190 -22.55 8.92 7.77
N ALA A 191 -21.88 8.71 8.91
CA ALA A 191 -20.91 7.63 9.08
C ALA A 191 -21.55 6.25 8.86
N GLN A 192 -22.77 6.02 9.35
CA GLN A 192 -23.48 4.76 9.13
C GLN A 192 -23.85 4.52 7.66
N LYS A 193 -24.23 5.57 6.92
CA LYS A 193 -24.47 5.47 5.47
C LYS A 193 -23.19 5.09 4.72
N LEU A 194 -22.09 5.78 5.00
CA LEU A 194 -20.79 5.48 4.38
C LEU A 194 -20.32 4.06 4.68
N LEU A 195 -20.50 3.60 5.93
CA LEU A 195 -20.20 2.23 6.33
C LEU A 195 -21.08 1.21 5.60
N ALA A 196 -22.38 1.46 5.46
CA ALA A 196 -23.29 0.56 4.76
C ALA A 196 -22.88 0.41 3.28
N THR A 197 -22.60 1.53 2.59
CA THR A 197 -22.07 1.51 1.22
C THR A 197 -20.77 0.70 1.14
N LEU A 198 -19.83 0.90 2.06
CA LEU A 198 -18.58 0.14 2.06
C LEU A 198 -18.80 -1.37 2.30
N ARG A 199 -19.54 -1.72 3.35
CA ARG A 199 -19.70 -3.09 3.89
C ARG A 199 -20.66 -3.95 3.08
N ASP A 200 -21.75 -3.37 2.61
CA ASP A 200 -22.87 -4.12 2.03
C ASP A 200 -22.96 -3.99 0.50
N GLU A 201 -22.28 -3.00 -0.09
CA GLU A 201 -22.27 -2.79 -1.55
C GLU A 201 -20.86 -2.99 -2.12
N ARG A 202 -19.90 -2.15 -1.71
CA ARG A 202 -18.57 -2.10 -2.35
C ARG A 202 -17.76 -3.36 -2.10
N VAL A 203 -17.64 -3.84 -0.87
CA VAL A 203 -16.89 -5.08 -0.57
C VAL A 203 -17.53 -6.30 -1.23
N PRO A 204 -18.85 -6.56 -1.10
CA PRO A 204 -19.50 -7.69 -1.78
C PRO A 204 -19.42 -7.64 -3.31
N SER A 205 -19.27 -6.45 -3.92
CA SER A 205 -19.07 -6.32 -5.37
C SER A 205 -17.71 -6.85 -5.86
N LYS A 206 -16.71 -7.00 -4.97
CA LYS A 206 -15.35 -7.44 -5.30
C LYS A 206 -14.96 -8.76 -4.64
N LEU A 207 -15.51 -9.04 -3.46
CA LEU A 207 -15.20 -10.20 -2.65
C LEU A 207 -16.38 -11.20 -2.68
N CYS A 208 -16.10 -12.44 -3.04
CA CYS A 208 -17.09 -13.51 -3.08
C CYS A 208 -17.68 -13.78 -1.70
N ALA A 209 -18.94 -14.21 -1.66
CA ALA A 209 -19.65 -14.53 -0.41
C ALA A 209 -18.88 -15.54 0.47
N LYS A 210 -18.18 -16.51 -0.13
CA LYS A 210 -17.34 -17.49 0.60
C LYS A 210 -16.16 -16.88 1.36
N ASN A 211 -15.81 -15.62 1.12
CA ASN A 211 -14.75 -14.88 1.83
C ASN A 211 -15.32 -13.79 2.77
N ILE A 212 -16.66 -13.69 2.85
CA ILE A 212 -17.36 -12.78 3.75
C ILE A 212 -18.02 -13.62 4.84
N ARG A 213 -17.69 -13.36 6.12
CA ARG A 213 -18.32 -13.98 7.28
C ARG A 213 -19.22 -12.96 7.95
N ARG A 214 -20.46 -13.33 8.25
CA ARG A 214 -21.41 -12.45 8.93
C ARG A 214 -21.86 -13.11 10.22
N SER A 215 -21.81 -12.38 11.32
CA SER A 215 -22.29 -12.80 12.63
C SER A 215 -23.15 -11.70 13.25
N THR A 216 -24.10 -12.11 14.09
CA THR A 216 -24.91 -11.18 14.89
C THR A 216 -24.75 -11.55 16.35
N VAL A 217 -24.58 -10.55 17.21
CA VAL A 217 -24.44 -10.68 18.67
C VAL A 217 -25.29 -9.63 19.36
N GLU A 218 -25.61 -9.83 20.64
CA GLU A 218 -26.39 -8.89 21.44
C GLU A 218 -25.48 -7.99 22.28
N TRP A 219 -25.86 -6.72 22.49
CA TRP A 219 -25.15 -5.87 23.43
C TRP A 219 -25.28 -6.40 24.86
N SER A 220 -24.16 -6.60 25.56
CA SER A 220 -24.14 -7.15 26.92
C SER A 220 -23.50 -6.21 27.94
N GLY A 221 -24.21 -5.98 29.04
CA GLY A 221 -23.69 -5.26 30.21
C GLY A 221 -23.29 -3.81 29.95
N ARG A 222 -22.30 -3.33 30.73
CA ARG A 222 -21.76 -1.96 30.64
C ARG A 222 -20.62 -1.80 29.64
N GLU A 223 -19.94 -2.90 29.33
CA GLU A 223 -18.81 -2.95 28.40
C GLU A 223 -19.25 -3.27 26.95
N GLY A 224 -20.52 -3.64 26.76
CA GLY A 224 -21.11 -3.96 25.47
C GLY A 224 -20.79 -5.35 24.93
N MET A 225 -19.61 -5.89 25.29
CA MET A 225 -19.21 -7.26 24.99
C MET A 225 -18.77 -7.95 26.29
N ASP A 226 -19.30 -9.14 26.52
CA ASP A 226 -18.94 -10.02 27.64
C ASP A 226 -18.37 -11.37 27.14
N ILE A 227 -17.34 -11.90 27.81
CA ILE A 227 -16.64 -13.12 27.37
C ILE A 227 -17.54 -14.35 27.51
N HIS A 228 -18.33 -14.44 28.57
CA HIS A 228 -19.19 -15.59 28.82
C HIS A 228 -20.45 -15.54 27.95
N ALA A 229 -21.10 -14.38 27.86
CA ALA A 229 -22.29 -14.19 27.02
C ALA A 229 -21.99 -14.40 25.53
N HIS A 230 -20.75 -14.12 25.08
CA HIS A 230 -20.34 -14.28 23.69
C HIS A 230 -19.40 -15.47 23.46
N GLU A 231 -19.29 -16.40 24.40
CA GLU A 231 -18.32 -17.50 24.33
C GLU A 231 -18.45 -18.31 23.03
N ASN A 232 -19.68 -18.65 22.64
CA ASN A 232 -19.94 -19.42 21.42
C ASN A 232 -19.51 -18.64 20.17
N TYR A 233 -19.89 -17.36 20.07
CA TYR A 233 -19.47 -16.49 18.98
C TYR A 233 -17.94 -16.40 18.87
N LEU A 234 -17.25 -16.18 20.00
CA LEU A 234 -15.79 -16.08 20.03
C LEU A 234 -15.12 -17.39 19.61
N LYS A 235 -15.64 -18.54 20.07
CA LYS A 235 -15.14 -19.87 19.68
C LYS A 235 -15.30 -20.12 18.18
N GLU A 236 -16.49 -19.85 17.63
CA GLU A 236 -16.76 -20.01 16.20
C GLU A 236 -15.89 -19.08 15.35
N PHE A 237 -15.81 -17.80 15.74
CA PHE A 237 -14.98 -16.81 15.08
C PHE A 237 -13.50 -17.22 15.07
N CYS A 238 -12.93 -17.59 16.22
CA CYS A 238 -11.53 -17.99 16.30
C CYS A 238 -11.24 -19.25 15.47
N LYS A 239 -12.15 -20.23 15.47
CA LYS A 239 -12.02 -21.45 14.68
C LYS A 239 -12.06 -21.16 13.18
N ASP A 240 -13.04 -20.38 12.72
CA ASP A 240 -13.17 -20.01 11.30
C ASP A 240 -11.99 -19.14 10.84
N PHE A 241 -11.60 -18.15 11.64
CA PHE A 241 -10.44 -17.31 11.36
C PHE A 241 -9.17 -18.14 11.21
N TYR A 242 -8.85 -18.97 12.22
CA TYR A 242 -7.65 -19.81 12.18
C TYR A 242 -7.64 -20.73 10.95
N SER A 243 -8.73 -21.47 10.73
CA SER A 243 -8.81 -22.42 9.61
C SER A 243 -8.74 -21.73 8.24
N SER A 244 -9.39 -20.57 8.08
CA SER A 244 -9.38 -19.82 6.83
C SER A 244 -8.00 -19.23 6.51
N ILE A 245 -7.33 -18.66 7.53
CA ILE A 245 -5.98 -18.12 7.39
C ILE A 245 -4.99 -19.23 7.02
N THR A 246 -5.00 -20.34 7.76
CA THR A 246 -4.14 -21.49 7.48
C THR A 246 -4.38 -22.04 6.08
N ALA A 247 -5.64 -22.20 5.66
CA ALA A 247 -5.96 -22.69 4.32
C ALA A 247 -5.42 -21.77 3.20
N MET A 248 -5.49 -20.45 3.39
CA MET A 248 -4.91 -19.49 2.44
C MET A 248 -3.37 -19.55 2.44
N VAL A 249 -2.73 -19.63 3.60
CA VAL A 249 -1.27 -19.81 3.71
C VAL A 249 -0.83 -21.07 2.99
N ASP A 250 -1.45 -22.21 3.29
CA ASP A 250 -1.13 -23.50 2.68
C ASP A 250 -1.36 -23.49 1.17
N SER A 251 -2.48 -22.93 0.71
CA SER A 251 -2.80 -22.78 -0.71
C SER A 251 -1.72 -21.99 -1.42
N ALA A 252 -1.26 -20.91 -0.79
CA ALA A 252 -0.21 -20.12 -1.35
C ALA A 252 1.13 -20.84 -1.33
N MET A 253 1.53 -21.47 -0.22
CA MET A 253 2.75 -22.27 -0.15
C MET A 253 2.79 -23.33 -1.24
N ARG A 254 1.67 -24.02 -1.52
CA ARG A 254 1.55 -24.95 -2.65
C ARG A 254 1.75 -24.28 -4.02
N LYS A 255 1.22 -23.07 -4.23
CA LYS A 255 1.47 -22.30 -5.46
C LYS A 255 2.96 -21.95 -5.63
N TYR A 256 3.68 -21.71 -4.53
CA TYR A 256 5.11 -21.37 -4.54
C TYR A 256 6.06 -22.56 -4.43
N ASP A 257 5.56 -23.78 -4.21
CA ASP A 257 6.37 -25.01 -4.11
C ASP A 257 7.17 -25.28 -5.42
N LYS A 258 6.71 -24.72 -6.55
CA LYS A 258 7.43 -24.73 -7.83
C LYS A 258 8.67 -23.82 -7.89
N TYR A 259 8.78 -22.87 -6.96
CA TYR A 259 9.86 -21.88 -6.88
C TYR A 259 10.77 -22.12 -5.68
N ARG A 260 10.67 -23.30 -5.06
CA ARG A 260 11.42 -23.68 -3.86
C ARG A 260 12.84 -24.16 -4.13
N ASP A 261 13.24 -24.19 -5.39
CA ASP A 261 14.62 -24.44 -5.77
C ASP A 261 15.47 -23.26 -5.27
N GLU A 262 16.37 -23.53 -4.32
CA GLU A 262 17.22 -22.53 -3.68
C GLU A 262 18.03 -21.76 -4.74
N SER A 263 18.45 -22.47 -5.78
CA SER A 263 19.14 -21.92 -6.95
C SER A 263 18.24 -20.95 -7.74
N PHE A 264 16.91 -21.15 -7.77
CA PHE A 264 15.97 -20.25 -8.45
C PHE A 264 15.68 -18.97 -7.65
N CYS A 265 15.54 -19.09 -6.32
CA CYS A 265 15.40 -17.92 -5.44
C CYS A 265 16.60 -16.99 -5.53
N GLU A 266 17.81 -17.55 -5.55
CA GLU A 266 19.06 -16.81 -5.71
C GLU A 266 19.07 -16.05 -7.05
N ILE A 267 18.70 -16.70 -8.16
CA ILE A 267 18.60 -16.06 -9.48
C ILE A 267 17.59 -14.91 -9.47
N LEU A 268 16.40 -15.12 -8.92
CA LEU A 268 15.37 -14.09 -8.85
C LEU A 268 15.81 -12.87 -8.07
N GLN A 269 16.53 -13.06 -6.96
CA GLN A 269 17.03 -11.95 -6.14
C GLN A 269 18.01 -11.07 -6.93
N HIS A 270 18.92 -11.67 -7.71
CA HIS A 270 19.86 -10.91 -8.56
C HIS A 270 19.14 -10.18 -9.69
N LEU A 271 18.18 -10.80 -10.37
CA LEU A 271 17.38 -10.15 -11.41
C LEU A 271 16.57 -8.98 -10.85
N TYR A 272 15.97 -9.15 -9.67
CA TYR A 272 15.22 -8.11 -8.98
C TYR A 272 16.10 -6.91 -8.62
N ASN A 273 17.29 -7.14 -8.08
CA ASN A 273 18.27 -6.09 -7.81
C ASN A 273 18.67 -5.34 -9.08
N GLY A 274 18.82 -6.06 -10.20
CA GLY A 274 19.08 -5.47 -11.51
C GLY A 274 17.95 -4.56 -11.97
N LYS A 275 16.70 -5.02 -11.86
CA LYS A 275 15.52 -4.23 -12.23
C LYS A 275 15.40 -2.95 -11.40
N ILE A 276 15.48 -3.03 -10.07
CA ILE A 276 15.44 -1.84 -9.19
C ILE A 276 16.57 -0.88 -9.55
N GLY A 277 17.79 -1.40 -9.70
CA GLY A 277 18.96 -0.60 -10.03
C GLY A 277 18.81 0.15 -11.36
N ALA A 278 18.13 -0.45 -12.33
CA ALA A 278 17.86 0.15 -13.63
C ALA A 278 16.71 1.18 -13.60
N GLU A 279 15.65 0.95 -12.81
CA GLU A 279 14.53 1.90 -12.67
C GLU A 279 14.96 3.23 -12.02
N MET A 280 15.96 3.18 -11.13
CA MET A 280 16.53 4.37 -10.49
C MET A 280 17.68 5.01 -11.28
N PHE A 281 17.98 4.52 -12.49
CA PHE A 281 19.12 4.94 -13.28
C PHE A 281 18.82 6.14 -14.19
N PHE A 282 19.67 7.17 -14.16
CA PHE A 282 19.55 8.36 -15.01
C PHE A 282 20.92 8.77 -15.60
N GLY A 283 20.95 9.11 -16.89
CA GLY A 283 22.15 9.64 -17.58
C GLY A 283 23.12 8.55 -18.07
N ARG A 284 24.43 8.88 -18.12
CA ARG A 284 25.54 7.94 -18.47
C ARG A 284 25.41 7.27 -19.84
N ILE A 285 24.93 8.03 -20.82
CA ILE A 285 24.65 7.52 -22.16
C ILE A 285 25.94 7.04 -22.86
N GLU A 286 27.05 7.75 -22.68
CA GLU A 286 28.33 7.39 -23.30
C GLU A 286 28.84 6.02 -22.82
N GLU A 287 28.78 5.78 -21.51
CA GLU A 287 29.20 4.50 -20.91
C GLU A 287 28.29 3.33 -21.34
N LEU A 288 26.98 3.59 -21.50
CA LEU A 288 26.04 2.59 -22.03
C LEU A 288 26.30 2.28 -23.51
N LEU A 289 26.65 3.28 -24.31
CA LEU A 289 27.02 3.07 -25.72
C LEU A 289 28.26 2.19 -25.83
N VAL A 290 29.28 2.41 -24.98
CA VAL A 290 30.47 1.54 -24.91
C VAL A 290 30.09 0.09 -24.58
N ALA A 291 29.19 -0.13 -23.63
CA ALA A 291 28.71 -1.47 -23.29
C ALA A 291 27.96 -2.13 -24.43
N ARG A 292 27.08 -1.39 -25.10
CA ARG A 292 26.31 -1.86 -26.26
C ARG A 292 27.23 -2.27 -27.40
N ASP A 293 28.16 -1.40 -27.77
CA ASP A 293 29.08 -1.64 -28.88
C ASP A 293 30.02 -2.82 -28.55
N TYR A 294 30.41 -2.98 -27.27
CA TYR A 294 31.15 -4.15 -26.80
C TYR A 294 30.34 -5.45 -26.98
N LEU A 295 29.07 -5.49 -26.56
CA LEU A 295 28.19 -6.66 -26.69
C LEU A 295 27.92 -7.07 -28.14
N GLN A 296 27.94 -6.10 -29.06
CA GLN A 296 27.78 -6.33 -30.51
C GLN A 296 29.10 -6.69 -31.22
N SER A 297 30.24 -6.55 -30.54
CA SER A 297 31.55 -6.85 -31.09
C SER A 297 31.90 -8.34 -31.02
N LYS A 298 32.97 -8.75 -31.72
CA LYS A 298 33.54 -10.11 -31.60
C LYS A 298 34.61 -10.22 -30.50
N ASN A 299 34.63 -9.26 -29.56
CA ASN A 299 35.63 -9.22 -28.51
C ASN A 299 35.29 -10.21 -27.39
N ASN A 300 36.29 -10.99 -26.97
CA ASN A 300 36.14 -12.01 -25.92
C ASN A 300 36.90 -11.62 -24.63
N LEU A 301 37.44 -10.41 -24.55
CA LEU A 301 38.13 -9.89 -23.37
C LEU A 301 37.13 -9.20 -22.41
N PRO A 302 37.23 -9.40 -21.09
CA PRO A 302 36.31 -8.78 -20.14
C PRO A 302 36.24 -7.25 -20.24
N LEU A 303 35.03 -6.70 -20.36
CA LEU A 303 34.78 -5.28 -20.18
C LEU A 303 34.71 -4.94 -18.68
N ILE A 304 35.51 -3.95 -18.25
CA ILE A 304 35.60 -3.55 -16.85
C ILE A 304 35.25 -2.07 -16.71
N PHE A 305 34.20 -1.76 -15.95
CA PHE A 305 33.90 -0.39 -15.51
C PHE A 305 34.68 -0.06 -14.24
N TYR A 306 35.61 0.88 -14.33
CA TYR A 306 36.45 1.33 -13.22
C TYR A 306 36.11 2.77 -12.80
N GLY A 307 36.14 3.04 -11.50
CA GLY A 307 35.87 4.36 -10.95
C GLY A 307 35.75 4.32 -9.42
N GLU A 308 35.60 5.49 -8.79
CA GLU A 308 35.53 5.63 -7.34
C GLU A 308 34.29 4.94 -6.72
N ASN A 309 34.35 4.62 -5.43
CA ASN A 309 33.22 4.04 -4.71
C ASN A 309 32.02 4.99 -4.76
N GLY A 310 30.82 4.46 -5.05
CA GLY A 310 29.61 5.26 -5.16
C GLY A 310 29.40 5.97 -6.51
N CYS A 311 30.31 5.87 -7.48
CA CYS A 311 30.15 6.54 -8.79
C CYS A 311 29.07 5.93 -9.72
N GLY A 312 28.38 4.86 -9.28
CA GLY A 312 27.26 4.26 -10.02
C GLY A 312 27.59 3.04 -10.89
N LYS A 313 28.78 2.41 -10.74
CA LYS A 313 29.18 1.21 -11.53
C LYS A 313 28.12 0.09 -11.49
N THR A 314 27.62 -0.22 -10.30
CA THR A 314 26.59 -1.25 -10.09
C THR A 314 25.29 -0.92 -10.81
N SER A 315 24.89 0.36 -10.80
CA SER A 315 23.69 0.85 -11.48
C SER A 315 23.86 0.82 -13.00
N ILE A 316 25.06 1.10 -13.52
CA ILE A 316 25.38 0.94 -14.96
C ILE A 316 25.22 -0.54 -15.36
N MET A 317 25.80 -1.48 -14.59
CA MET A 317 25.65 -2.92 -14.87
C MET A 317 24.21 -3.39 -14.81
N ALA A 318 23.42 -2.86 -13.87
CA ALA A 318 21.98 -3.13 -13.76
C ALA A 318 21.23 -2.67 -15.02
N LYS A 319 21.54 -1.46 -15.51
CA LYS A 319 20.93 -0.90 -16.73
C LYS A 319 21.33 -1.68 -17.99
N ILE A 320 22.59 -2.06 -18.11
CA ILE A 320 23.07 -2.93 -19.20
C ILE A 320 22.31 -4.26 -19.20
N ALA A 321 22.16 -4.89 -18.03
CA ALA A 321 21.46 -6.16 -17.90
C ALA A 321 20.00 -6.10 -18.38
N THR A 322 19.32 -4.95 -18.19
CA THR A 322 17.93 -4.77 -18.65
C THR A 322 17.81 -4.45 -20.15
N GLU A 323 18.80 -3.79 -20.74
CA GLU A 323 18.74 -3.32 -22.14
C GLU A 323 19.50 -4.20 -23.13
N CYS A 324 20.39 -5.08 -22.65
CA CYS A 324 21.27 -5.90 -23.50
C CYS A 324 20.50 -6.75 -24.51
N ARG A 325 19.29 -7.20 -24.17
CA ARG A 325 18.47 -8.01 -25.06
C ARG A 325 17.93 -7.20 -26.25
N GLU A 326 17.56 -5.95 -26.03
CA GLU A 326 17.08 -5.05 -27.10
C GLU A 326 18.22 -4.64 -28.03
N TRP A 327 19.46 -4.67 -27.53
CA TRP A 327 20.65 -4.33 -28.30
C TRP A 327 21.11 -5.45 -29.24
N MET A 328 20.68 -6.69 -29.01
CA MET A 328 21.12 -7.85 -29.81
C MET A 328 20.16 -8.06 -31.00
N THR A 329 20.71 -8.37 -32.18
CA THR A 329 19.94 -8.68 -33.38
C THR A 329 19.32 -10.09 -33.31
N ASP A 330 18.16 -10.30 -33.96
CA ASP A 330 17.36 -11.55 -33.97
C ASP A 330 18.12 -12.85 -34.32
N ALA A 331 19.37 -12.78 -34.77
CA ALA A 331 20.19 -13.93 -35.14
C ALA A 331 20.79 -14.69 -33.93
N VAL A 332 20.93 -14.07 -32.75
CA VAL A 332 21.51 -14.69 -31.56
C VAL A 332 20.74 -14.25 -30.32
N GLU A 333 20.11 -15.20 -29.62
CA GLU A 333 19.44 -14.93 -28.34
C GLU A 333 20.47 -14.96 -27.20
N PRO A 334 20.77 -13.81 -26.55
CA PRO A 334 21.76 -13.77 -25.48
C PRO A 334 21.23 -14.45 -24.21
N VAL A 335 22.11 -15.20 -23.53
CA VAL A 335 21.83 -15.75 -22.20
C VAL A 335 22.44 -14.84 -21.15
N LEU A 336 21.60 -14.19 -20.35
CA LEU A 336 22.02 -13.29 -19.29
C LEU A 336 22.19 -14.05 -17.97
N ILE A 337 23.37 -13.92 -17.36
CA ILE A 337 23.63 -14.37 -15.98
C ILE A 337 24.09 -13.16 -15.18
N LEU A 338 23.27 -12.72 -14.23
CA LEU A 338 23.51 -11.54 -13.42
C LEU A 338 23.84 -11.94 -11.97
N ARG A 339 24.88 -11.31 -11.38
CA ARG A 339 25.27 -11.48 -9.98
C ARG A 339 25.69 -10.16 -9.37
N PHE A 340 25.05 -9.78 -8.27
CA PHE A 340 25.46 -8.69 -7.40
C PHE A 340 26.20 -9.28 -6.19
N LEU A 341 27.46 -8.90 -5.99
CA LEU A 341 28.27 -9.45 -4.90
C LEU A 341 27.84 -8.85 -3.56
N GLY A 342 27.72 -9.69 -2.53
CA GLY A 342 27.37 -9.29 -1.17
C GLY A 342 25.89 -8.94 -0.94
N THR A 343 25.00 -9.23 -1.89
CA THR A 343 23.55 -8.95 -1.76
C THR A 343 22.72 -10.15 -1.33
N SER A 344 23.33 -11.34 -1.30
CA SER A 344 22.75 -12.61 -0.82
C SER A 344 23.81 -13.41 -0.05
N PRO A 345 23.41 -14.40 0.78
CA PRO A 345 24.36 -15.30 1.44
C PRO A 345 25.30 -16.01 0.44
N ASP A 346 24.76 -16.48 -0.68
CA ASP A 346 25.53 -17.20 -1.71
C ASP A 346 26.45 -16.29 -2.53
N SER A 347 26.17 -14.97 -2.57
CA SER A 347 27.05 -13.99 -3.20
C SER A 347 28.02 -13.28 -2.25
N SER A 348 28.02 -13.66 -0.97
CA SER A 348 28.90 -13.08 0.06
C SER A 348 30.24 -13.80 0.20
N SER A 349 30.40 -14.99 -0.41
CA SER A 349 31.67 -15.71 -0.44
C SER A 349 31.87 -16.46 -1.75
N ILE A 350 33.14 -16.68 -2.12
CA ILE A 350 33.50 -17.12 -3.48
C ILE A 350 33.05 -18.55 -3.80
N SER A 351 33.09 -19.46 -2.82
CA SER A 351 32.76 -20.87 -3.04
C SER A 351 31.26 -21.09 -3.30
N PRO A 352 30.33 -20.57 -2.47
CA PRO A 352 28.90 -20.59 -2.77
C PRO A 352 28.53 -19.88 -4.08
N LEU A 353 29.16 -18.73 -4.37
CA LEU A 353 28.89 -17.98 -5.59
C LEU A 353 29.20 -18.79 -6.84
N LEU A 354 30.37 -19.45 -6.88
CA LEU A 354 30.79 -20.26 -8.00
C LEU A 354 29.90 -21.51 -8.15
N ASN A 355 29.49 -22.14 -7.05
CA ASN A 355 28.56 -23.26 -7.09
C ASN A 355 27.21 -22.83 -7.70
N SER A 356 26.64 -21.73 -7.21
CA SER A 356 25.38 -21.14 -7.74
C SER A 356 25.49 -20.80 -9.23
N LEU A 357 26.62 -20.24 -9.67
CA LEU A 357 26.86 -19.94 -11.08
C LEU A 357 26.93 -21.20 -11.95
N CYS A 358 27.69 -22.21 -11.52
CA CYS A 358 27.82 -23.48 -12.22
C CYS A 358 26.49 -24.21 -12.33
N GLU A 359 25.68 -24.20 -11.26
CA GLU A 359 24.33 -24.77 -11.27
C GLU A 359 23.43 -24.05 -12.27
N GLN A 360 23.38 -22.71 -12.25
CA GLN A 360 22.58 -21.95 -13.20
C GLN A 360 23.01 -22.22 -14.65
N VAL A 361 24.31 -22.26 -14.94
CA VAL A 361 24.83 -22.61 -16.28
C VAL A 361 24.40 -24.03 -16.67
N GLY A 362 24.50 -25.00 -15.76
CA GLY A 362 24.07 -26.37 -15.99
C GLY A 362 22.58 -26.49 -16.32
N ILE A 363 21.73 -25.79 -15.57
CA ILE A 363 20.28 -25.72 -15.81
C ILE A 363 19.98 -25.13 -17.18
N LEU A 364 20.60 -23.99 -17.52
CA LEU A 364 20.43 -23.32 -18.81
C LEU A 364 20.85 -24.22 -19.98
N TRP A 365 21.95 -24.95 -19.83
CA TRP A 365 22.43 -25.89 -20.85
C TRP A 365 21.47 -27.07 -21.05
N ILE A 366 20.94 -27.65 -19.97
CA ILE A 366 19.95 -28.73 -20.03
C ILE A 366 18.66 -28.27 -20.71
N ILE A 367 18.19 -27.06 -20.43
CA ILE A 367 16.98 -26.48 -21.04
C ILE A 367 17.18 -26.28 -22.54
N HIS A 368 18.35 -25.75 -22.95
CA HIS A 368 18.69 -25.56 -24.35
C HIS A 368 18.72 -26.89 -25.12
N VAL A 369 19.32 -27.93 -24.54
CA VAL A 369 19.41 -29.27 -25.16
C VAL A 369 18.04 -29.96 -25.26
N LYS A 370 17.13 -29.74 -24.31
CA LYS A 370 15.83 -30.43 -24.25
C LYS A 370 14.68 -29.72 -24.98
N ASN A 371 14.86 -28.51 -25.52
CA ASN A 371 13.80 -27.70 -26.14
C ASN A 371 12.54 -27.55 -25.24
N ASP A 372 12.72 -27.48 -23.92
CA ASP A 372 11.59 -27.34 -22.98
C ASP A 372 11.12 -25.87 -22.93
N PHE A 373 10.22 -25.51 -23.85
CA PHE A 373 9.69 -24.16 -24.02
C PHE A 373 9.00 -23.58 -22.77
N ARG A 374 8.59 -24.39 -21.78
CA ARG A 374 7.93 -23.92 -20.56
C ARG A 374 8.91 -23.33 -19.54
N LEU A 375 10.06 -23.97 -19.31
CA LEU A 375 11.11 -23.40 -18.46
C LEU A 375 11.85 -22.27 -19.18
N HIS A 376 12.03 -22.41 -20.50
CA HIS A 376 12.69 -21.41 -21.34
C HIS A 376 12.01 -20.03 -21.22
N LYS A 377 10.67 -19.99 -21.29
CA LYS A 377 9.92 -18.73 -21.10
C LYS A 377 9.99 -18.17 -19.68
N ILE A 378 10.14 -18.97 -18.64
CA ILE A 378 10.17 -18.47 -17.24
C ILE A 378 11.52 -17.81 -16.93
N ILE A 379 12.62 -18.37 -17.44
CA ILE A 379 13.96 -17.82 -17.23
C ILE A 379 14.24 -16.65 -18.19
N LEU A 380 13.63 -16.64 -19.38
CA LEU A 380 13.82 -15.58 -20.39
C LEU A 380 12.79 -14.44 -20.30
N GLN A 381 11.71 -14.53 -19.52
CA GLN A 381 10.73 -13.43 -19.35
C GLN A 381 10.88 -12.64 -18.03
N CYS A 382 11.83 -13.03 -17.17
CA CYS A 382 12.31 -12.21 -16.06
C CYS A 382 13.58 -11.48 -16.50
#